data_AF-A0A7W1Z3S5-F1
#
_entry.id   AF-A0A7W1Z3S5-F1
#
_cell.length_a   1.000
_cell.length_b   1.000
_cell.length_c   1.000
_cell.angle_alpha   90.00
_cell.angle_beta   90.00
_cell.angle_gamma   90.00
#
_symmetry.space_group_name_H-M   'P 1'
#
loop_
_entity.id
_entity.type
_entity.pdbx_description
1 polymer ?
#
loop_
_entity_poly.entity_id
_entity_poly.type
_entity_poly.pdbx_seq_one_letter_code
_entity_poly.pdbx_strand_id
1 'polypeptide(L)'
;MMKKFQERFGLDLGVNEAKRRFVNRVLNFLIHEIHIVACQRYSIDGWISLERHICSKLGEQWRSSGCLSSVINNDFEKSLQAIEALYAHSNFVDLANDGITSILQDTEIDIGIRWENGRFLPSGAPVLDQKLVDDVLGILSSSQYKGISDAFMKGLGHFLNSIRKPELFSDVLTDMYDALEALAKIICNNDLDLSVNREKF
;
A
#
# COMPACT_ATOMS: atom_id res chain seq x y z
N MET A 1 -0.26 27.71 -2.85
CA MET A 1 -0.73 26.59 -1.99
C MET A 1 -0.70 27.10 -0.55
N MET A 2 -1.84 27.12 0.16
CA MET A 2 -1.84 27.53 1.58
C MET A 2 -1.18 26.43 2.42
N LYS A 3 -0.24 26.82 3.30
CA LYS A 3 0.37 25.89 4.25
C LYS A 3 -0.69 25.33 5.21
N LYS A 4 -0.61 24.05 5.52
CA LYS A 4 -1.53 23.37 6.45
C LYS A 4 -1.40 23.95 7.85
N PHE A 5 -2.44 23.81 8.69
CA PHE A 5 -2.43 24.38 10.05
C PHE A 5 -1.19 23.93 10.84
N GLN A 6 -0.89 22.64 10.81
CA GLN A 6 0.22 22.02 11.53
C GLN A 6 1.57 22.61 11.08
N GLU A 7 1.75 22.78 9.76
CA GLU A 7 2.93 23.40 9.17
C GLU A 7 3.07 24.87 9.59
N ARG A 8 1.96 25.61 9.68
CA ARG A 8 1.96 27.02 10.10
C ARG A 8 2.40 27.20 11.55
N PHE A 9 2.10 26.23 12.41
CA PHE A 9 2.41 26.27 13.85
C PHE A 9 3.61 25.39 14.24
N GLY A 10 4.28 24.75 13.28
CA GLY A 10 5.42 23.87 13.55
C GLY A 10 5.08 22.68 14.44
N LEU A 11 3.83 22.19 14.37
CA LEU A 11 3.38 21.06 15.17
C LEU A 11 3.81 19.76 14.52
N ASP A 12 4.59 18.95 15.24
CA ASP A 12 4.93 17.59 14.83
C ASP A 12 3.72 16.67 15.07
N LEU A 13 3.13 16.16 14.00
CA LEU A 13 1.99 15.26 14.06
C LEU A 13 2.47 13.83 13.84
N GLY A 14 2.39 13.00 14.87
CA GLY A 14 2.72 11.58 14.74
C GLY A 14 1.77 10.84 13.78
N VAL A 15 2.29 9.80 13.13
CA VAL A 15 1.56 8.93 12.19
C VAL A 15 0.25 8.40 12.80
N ASN A 16 0.26 8.03 14.08
CA ASN A 16 -0.93 7.50 14.75
C ASN A 16 -2.07 8.53 14.84
N GLU A 17 -1.74 9.79 15.11
CA GLU A 17 -2.73 10.86 15.17
C GLU A 17 -3.24 11.21 13.76
N ALA A 18 -2.36 11.22 12.76
CA ALA A 18 -2.76 11.39 11.37
C ALA A 18 -3.72 10.27 10.89
N LYS A 19 -3.42 9.00 11.23
CA LYS A 19 -4.32 7.86 10.96
C LYS A 19 -5.66 7.99 11.67
N ARG A 20 -5.67 8.40 12.94
CA ARG A 20 -6.91 8.65 13.70
C ARG A 20 -7.78 9.72 13.02
N ARG A 21 -7.18 10.82 12.56
CA ARG A 21 -7.89 11.88 11.83
C ARG A 21 -8.38 11.41 10.47
N PHE A 22 -7.58 10.61 9.77
CA PHE A 22 -7.99 9.97 8.52
C PHE A 22 -9.25 9.12 8.74
N VAL A 23 -9.28 8.25 9.75
CA VAL A 23 -10.48 7.45 10.08
C VAL A 23 -11.71 8.33 10.32
N ASN A 24 -11.56 9.43 11.07
CA ASN A 24 -12.68 10.37 11.28
C ASN A 24 -13.19 10.97 9.96
N ARG A 25 -12.30 11.34 9.04
CA ARG A 25 -12.69 11.86 7.71
C ARG A 25 -13.42 10.79 6.91
N VAL A 26 -12.95 9.56 6.92
CA VAL A 26 -13.61 8.42 6.26
C VAL A 26 -15.01 8.17 6.83
N LEU A 27 -15.15 8.17 8.16
CA LEU A 27 -16.45 8.00 8.82
C LEU A 27 -17.40 9.13 8.45
N ASN A 28 -16.95 10.38 8.47
CA ASN A 28 -17.77 11.52 8.07
C ASN A 28 -18.22 11.40 6.61
N PHE A 29 -17.30 11.04 5.72
CA PHE A 29 -17.60 10.82 4.31
C PHE A 29 -18.64 9.71 4.10
N LEU A 30 -18.44 8.52 4.70
CA LEU A 30 -19.33 7.38 4.54
C LEU A 30 -20.71 7.58 5.20
N ILE A 31 -20.74 8.11 6.43
CA ILE A 31 -21.97 8.14 7.25
C ILE A 31 -22.78 9.41 7.00
N HIS A 32 -22.15 10.50 6.58
CA HIS A 32 -22.85 11.74 6.29
C HIS A 32 -23.00 11.96 4.79
N GLU A 33 -21.89 12.08 4.05
CA GLU A 33 -21.96 12.49 2.65
C GLU A 33 -22.57 11.40 1.77
N ILE A 34 -22.05 10.17 1.84
CA ILE A 34 -22.58 9.04 1.07
C ILE A 34 -24.01 8.70 1.50
N HIS A 35 -24.32 8.70 2.79
CA HIS A 35 -25.67 8.45 3.28
C HIS A 35 -26.68 9.46 2.71
N ILE A 36 -26.35 10.76 2.73
CA ILE A 36 -27.22 11.79 2.17
C ILE A 36 -27.44 11.55 0.67
N VAL A 37 -26.37 11.31 -0.09
CA VAL A 37 -26.46 11.07 -1.53
C VAL A 37 -27.25 9.80 -1.84
N ALA A 38 -27.02 8.72 -1.10
CA ALA A 38 -27.73 7.45 -1.26
C ALA A 38 -29.22 7.61 -0.98
N CYS A 39 -29.59 8.27 0.11
CA CYS A 39 -30.99 8.53 0.46
C CYS A 39 -31.69 9.44 -0.55
N GLN A 40 -31.00 10.45 -1.07
CA GLN A 40 -31.56 11.37 -2.07
C GLN A 40 -31.74 10.72 -3.44
N ARG A 41 -30.79 9.89 -3.89
CA ARG A 41 -30.81 9.29 -5.23
C ARG A 41 -31.57 7.97 -5.30
N TYR A 42 -31.56 7.18 -4.23
CA TYR A 42 -31.99 5.78 -4.24
C TYR A 42 -32.95 5.42 -3.10
N SER A 43 -33.50 6.41 -2.39
CA SER A 43 -34.29 6.25 -1.17
C SER A 43 -33.51 5.61 0.00
N ILE A 44 -34.18 5.47 1.15
CA ILE A 44 -33.60 4.84 2.34
C ILE A 44 -33.18 3.38 2.09
N ASP A 45 -33.88 2.68 1.19
CA ASP A 45 -33.55 1.31 0.82
C ASP A 45 -32.22 1.21 0.06
N GLY A 46 -31.88 2.24 -0.72
CA GLY A 46 -30.60 2.35 -1.42
C GLY A 46 -29.42 2.46 -0.44
N TRP A 47 -29.57 3.27 0.61
CA TRP A 47 -28.59 3.33 1.69
C TRP A 47 -28.46 1.99 2.42
N ILE A 48 -29.57 1.37 2.80
CA ILE A 48 -29.56 0.07 3.49
C ILE A 48 -28.86 -0.99 2.64
N SER A 49 -29.09 -1.01 1.33
CA SER A 49 -28.43 -1.93 0.39
C SER A 49 -26.92 -1.70 0.35
N LEU A 50 -26.49 -0.43 0.23
CA LEU A 50 -25.08 -0.06 0.24
C LEU A 50 -24.40 -0.43 1.56
N GLU A 51 -25.03 -0.13 2.69
CA GLU A 51 -24.50 -0.43 4.01
C GLU A 51 -24.30 -1.95 4.22
N ARG A 52 -25.28 -2.76 3.78
CA ARG A 52 -25.16 -4.23 3.76
C ARG A 52 -24.02 -4.70 2.88
N HIS A 53 -23.84 -4.09 1.70
CA HIS A 53 -22.75 -4.42 0.79
C HIS A 53 -21.40 -4.19 1.47
N ILE A 54 -21.21 -3.01 2.07
CA ILE A 54 -19.97 -2.67 2.76
C ILE A 54 -19.71 -3.63 3.94
N CYS A 55 -20.71 -3.87 4.80
CA CYS A 55 -20.56 -4.82 5.92
C CYS A 55 -20.16 -6.22 5.42
N SER A 56 -20.78 -6.68 4.33
CA SER A 56 -20.47 -7.98 3.73
C SER A 56 -19.03 -8.06 3.20
N LYS A 57 -18.50 -6.95 2.64
CA LYS A 57 -17.10 -6.86 2.18
C LYS A 57 -16.09 -6.81 3.33
N LEU A 58 -16.50 -6.25 4.47
CA LEU A 58 -15.71 -6.26 5.71
C LEU A 58 -15.74 -7.62 6.43
N GLY A 59 -16.56 -8.58 5.97
CA GLY A 59 -16.76 -9.85 6.65
C GLY A 59 -17.61 -9.75 7.93
N GLU A 60 -18.39 -8.68 8.05
CA GLU A 60 -19.13 -8.33 9.27
C GLU A 60 -20.64 -8.50 9.07
N GLN A 61 -21.34 -8.97 10.11
CA GLN A 61 -22.78 -9.16 10.04
C GLN A 61 -23.51 -7.81 10.07
N TRP A 62 -24.30 -7.51 9.03
CA TRP A 62 -25.22 -6.37 9.07
C TRP A 62 -26.36 -6.63 10.06
N ARG A 63 -26.55 -5.71 11.01
CA ARG A 63 -27.58 -5.84 12.07
C ARG A 63 -28.79 -4.94 11.85
N SER A 64 -28.53 -3.67 11.55
CA SER A 64 -29.54 -2.64 11.39
C SER A 64 -28.96 -1.46 10.61
N SER A 65 -29.81 -0.54 10.17
CA SER A 65 -29.32 0.69 9.56
C SER A 65 -28.47 1.49 10.55
N GLY A 66 -27.36 2.06 10.07
CA GLY A 66 -26.40 2.85 10.86
C GLY A 66 -25.34 2.03 11.61
N CYS A 67 -25.34 0.70 11.47
CA CYS A 67 -24.35 -0.15 12.12
C CYS A 67 -22.93 0.03 11.57
N LEU A 68 -22.76 0.60 10.37
CA LEU A 68 -21.45 0.78 9.74
C LEU A 68 -20.47 1.57 10.61
N SER A 69 -20.96 2.60 11.30
CA SER A 69 -20.16 3.39 12.25
C SER A 69 -19.55 2.54 13.35
N SER A 70 -20.33 1.62 13.91
CA SER A 70 -19.89 0.70 14.96
C SER A 70 -18.99 -0.41 14.44
N VAL A 71 -19.16 -0.82 13.18
CA VAL A 71 -18.36 -1.86 12.53
C VAL A 71 -16.96 -1.35 12.21
N ILE A 72 -16.86 -0.15 11.61
CA ILE A 72 -15.58 0.50 11.29
C ILE A 72 -14.92 1.00 12.57
N ASN A 73 -15.66 1.72 13.42
CA ASN A 73 -15.12 2.33 14.64
C ASN A 73 -13.85 3.17 14.35
N ASN A 74 -12.94 3.32 15.31
CA ASN A 74 -11.63 3.96 15.11
C ASN A 74 -10.60 3.03 14.43
N ASP A 75 -11.04 2.03 13.67
CA ASP A 75 -10.15 1.06 13.02
C ASP A 75 -9.71 1.57 11.64
N PHE A 76 -8.38 1.73 11.50
CA PHE A 76 -7.78 2.23 10.28
C PHE A 76 -7.94 1.25 9.10
N GLU A 77 -7.70 -0.03 9.31
CA GLU A 77 -7.75 -1.04 8.24
C GLU A 77 -9.18 -1.23 7.75
N LYS A 78 -10.15 -1.29 8.66
CA LYS A 78 -11.57 -1.35 8.28
C LYS A 78 -12.02 -0.11 7.53
N SER A 79 -11.47 1.05 7.85
CA SER A 79 -11.76 2.29 7.11
C SER A 79 -11.29 2.21 5.65
N LEU A 80 -10.10 1.64 5.41
CA LEU A 80 -9.58 1.43 4.06
C LEU A 80 -10.48 0.46 3.28
N GLN A 81 -10.77 -0.70 3.88
CA GLN A 81 -11.62 -1.72 3.26
C GLN A 81 -13.04 -1.20 2.97
N ALA A 82 -13.60 -0.35 3.84
CA ALA A 82 -14.92 0.22 3.63
C ALA A 82 -14.98 1.14 2.42
N ILE A 83 -13.91 1.91 2.14
CA ILE A 83 -13.82 2.74 0.94
C ILE A 83 -13.62 1.88 -0.31
N GLU A 84 -12.79 0.84 -0.27
CA GLU A 84 -12.67 -0.11 -1.38
C GLU A 84 -14.01 -0.78 -1.70
N ALA A 85 -14.78 -1.13 -0.66
CA ALA A 85 -16.13 -1.69 -0.80
C ALA A 85 -17.11 -0.68 -1.41
N LEU A 86 -17.04 0.60 -1.01
CA LEU A 86 -17.82 1.67 -1.62
C LEU A 86 -17.49 1.82 -3.10
N TYR A 87 -16.20 1.87 -3.44
CA TYR A 87 -15.73 1.98 -4.82
C TYR A 87 -16.19 0.80 -5.69
N ALA A 88 -16.20 -0.42 -5.12
CA ALA A 88 -16.68 -1.60 -5.81
C ALA A 88 -18.20 -1.57 -6.10
N HIS A 89 -18.94 -0.66 -5.47
CA HIS A 89 -20.36 -0.46 -5.75
C HIS A 89 -20.53 0.51 -6.94
N SER A 90 -20.95 -0.02 -8.09
CA SER A 90 -20.98 0.69 -9.40
C SER A 90 -21.58 2.10 -9.38
N ASN A 91 -22.61 2.32 -8.57
CA ASN A 91 -23.32 3.60 -8.48
C ASN A 91 -22.55 4.70 -7.73
N PHE A 92 -21.44 4.35 -7.06
CA PHE A 92 -20.69 5.25 -6.18
C PHE A 92 -19.22 5.40 -6.57
N VAL A 93 -18.78 4.84 -7.71
CA VAL A 93 -17.38 4.86 -8.17
C VAL A 93 -16.80 6.28 -8.19
N ASP A 94 -17.47 7.20 -8.88
CA ASP A 94 -16.99 8.58 -9.03
C ASP A 94 -16.94 9.30 -7.68
N LEU A 95 -18.01 9.15 -6.88
CA LEU A 95 -18.10 9.77 -5.57
C LEU A 95 -17.04 9.23 -4.62
N ALA A 96 -16.77 7.93 -4.66
CA ALA A 96 -15.71 7.29 -3.89
C ALA A 96 -14.33 7.84 -4.29
N ASN A 97 -14.05 7.99 -5.59
CA ASN A 97 -12.80 8.54 -6.11
C ASN A 97 -12.59 10.02 -5.72
N ASP A 98 -13.64 10.83 -5.79
CA ASP A 98 -13.56 12.24 -5.40
C ASP A 98 -13.35 12.36 -3.89
N GLY A 99 -14.12 11.60 -3.12
CA GLY A 99 -14.02 11.57 -1.66
C GLY A 99 -12.65 11.11 -1.17
N ILE A 100 -12.13 9.99 -1.70
CA ILE A 100 -10.80 9.49 -1.30
C ILE A 100 -9.70 10.48 -1.67
N THR A 101 -9.78 11.10 -2.84
CA THR A 101 -8.80 12.09 -3.27
C THR A 101 -8.78 13.28 -2.32
N SER A 102 -9.97 13.79 -1.94
CA SER A 102 -10.09 14.87 -0.96
C SER A 102 -9.52 14.47 0.41
N ILE A 103 -9.86 13.28 0.90
CA ILE A 103 -9.40 12.81 2.22
C ILE A 103 -7.87 12.67 2.25
N LEU A 104 -7.26 12.12 1.19
CA LEU A 104 -5.81 11.98 1.09
C LEU A 104 -5.11 13.35 1.00
N GLN A 105 -5.66 14.29 0.23
CA GLN A 105 -5.13 15.66 0.15
C GLN A 105 -5.18 16.39 1.49
N ASP A 106 -6.23 16.16 2.27
CA ASP A 106 -6.42 16.75 3.60
C ASP A 106 -5.58 16.08 4.69
N THR A 107 -4.95 14.94 4.40
CA THR A 107 -4.09 14.24 5.36
C THR A 107 -2.80 15.02 5.57
N GLU A 108 -2.46 15.25 6.83
CA GLU A 108 -1.39 16.15 7.24
C GLU A 108 0.01 15.70 6.83
N ILE A 109 0.25 14.40 6.86
CA ILE A 109 1.53 13.76 6.58
C ILE A 109 1.27 12.49 5.76
N ASP A 110 2.33 11.91 5.19
CA ASP A 110 2.22 10.59 4.59
C ASP A 110 1.95 9.54 5.69
N ILE A 111 0.84 8.84 5.57
CA ILE A 111 0.41 7.78 6.50
C ILE A 111 0.74 6.38 5.98
N GLY A 112 1.51 6.29 4.88
CA GLY A 112 2.00 5.04 4.30
C GLY A 112 1.05 4.40 3.30
N ILE A 113 0.09 5.14 2.73
CA ILE A 113 -0.89 4.60 1.78
C ILE A 113 -1.03 5.50 0.56
N ARG A 114 -1.37 4.90 -0.58
CA ARG A 114 -1.82 5.58 -1.80
C ARG A 114 -3.06 4.90 -2.35
N TRP A 115 -3.88 5.68 -3.07
CA TRP A 115 -5.07 5.17 -3.75
C TRP A 115 -4.80 4.99 -5.23
N GLU A 116 -5.07 3.81 -5.76
CA GLU A 116 -4.85 3.48 -7.17
C GLU A 116 -5.88 2.46 -7.64
N ASN A 117 -6.63 2.80 -8.70
CA ASN A 117 -7.59 1.90 -9.37
C ASN A 117 -8.56 1.16 -8.42
N GLY A 118 -9.12 1.87 -7.45
CA GLY A 118 -10.11 1.29 -6.53
C GLY A 118 -9.52 0.57 -5.32
N ARG A 119 -8.21 0.69 -5.08
CA ARG A 119 -7.52 -0.02 -4.01
C ARG A 119 -6.51 0.86 -3.30
N PHE A 120 -6.30 0.57 -2.02
CA PHE A 120 -5.18 1.10 -1.26
C PHE A 120 -3.95 0.22 -1.45
N LEU A 121 -2.84 0.89 -1.75
CA LEU A 121 -1.53 0.29 -1.81
C LEU A 121 -0.63 0.99 -0.79
N PRO A 122 0.37 0.31 -0.23
CA PRO A 122 1.42 0.99 0.51
C PRO A 122 2.05 2.09 -0.37
N SER A 123 2.17 3.32 0.14
CA SER A 123 2.79 4.42 -0.64
C SER A 123 4.28 4.20 -0.88
N GLY A 124 4.91 3.31 -0.10
CA GLY A 124 6.37 3.15 -0.08
C GLY A 124 7.05 4.38 0.48
N ALA A 125 8.36 4.49 0.27
CA ALA A 125 9.09 5.71 0.53
C ALA A 125 9.70 6.13 -0.80
N PRO A 126 9.00 6.89 -1.66
CA PRO A 126 9.39 7.10 -3.06
C PRO A 126 10.83 7.60 -3.23
N VAL A 127 11.32 8.42 -2.30
CA VAL A 127 12.70 8.90 -2.30
C VAL A 127 13.69 7.78 -1.95
N LEU A 128 13.32 6.91 -1.02
CA LEU A 128 14.11 5.74 -0.64
C LEU A 128 14.08 4.69 -1.75
N ASP A 129 12.91 4.43 -2.33
CA ASP A 129 12.73 3.53 -3.47
C ASP A 129 13.56 4.03 -4.66
N GLN A 130 13.50 5.33 -4.98
CA GLN A 130 14.33 5.92 -6.02
C GLN A 130 15.84 5.75 -5.71
N LYS A 131 16.26 6.02 -4.47
CA LYS A 131 17.69 6.03 -4.10
C LYS A 131 18.28 4.63 -3.91
N LEU A 132 17.50 3.68 -3.44
CA LEU A 132 17.96 2.34 -3.06
C LEU A 132 17.58 1.28 -4.08
N VAL A 133 16.51 1.49 -4.84
CA VAL A 133 16.02 0.55 -5.83
C VAL A 133 16.30 1.11 -7.22
N ASP A 134 15.74 2.24 -7.61
CA ASP A 134 15.81 2.69 -9.00
C ASP A 134 17.20 3.16 -9.41
N ASP A 135 17.92 3.89 -8.55
CA ASP A 135 19.29 4.34 -8.81
C ASP A 135 20.25 3.13 -8.82
N VAL A 136 20.06 2.16 -7.92
CA VAL A 136 20.90 0.96 -7.83
C VAL A 136 20.62 0.00 -9.00
N LEU A 137 19.36 -0.26 -9.32
CA LEU A 137 18.96 -1.03 -10.51
C LEU A 137 19.34 -0.29 -11.79
N GLY A 138 19.31 1.04 -11.79
CA GLY A 138 19.78 1.90 -12.88
C GLY A 138 21.27 1.71 -13.13
N ILE A 139 22.09 1.62 -12.07
CA ILE A 139 23.50 1.24 -12.19
C ILE A 139 23.59 -0.17 -12.80
N LEU A 140 22.82 -1.13 -12.30
CA LEU A 140 22.79 -2.50 -12.80
C LEU A 140 22.22 -2.65 -14.22
N SER A 141 21.58 -1.62 -14.78
CA SER A 141 21.03 -1.61 -16.13
C SER A 141 22.11 -1.51 -17.23
N SER A 142 23.33 -1.17 -16.85
CA SER A 142 24.46 -1.14 -17.79
C SER A 142 24.82 -2.56 -18.24
N SER A 143 25.19 -2.74 -19.50
CA SER A 143 25.50 -4.07 -20.07
C SER A 143 26.56 -4.84 -19.29
N GLN A 144 27.50 -4.13 -18.65
CA GLN A 144 28.54 -4.71 -17.80
C GLN A 144 28.00 -5.41 -16.54
N TYR A 145 26.82 -5.02 -16.03
CA TYR A 145 26.22 -5.60 -14.83
C TYR A 145 25.04 -6.54 -15.11
N LYS A 146 24.80 -6.87 -16.38
CA LYS A 146 23.66 -7.70 -16.78
C LYS A 146 23.59 -9.04 -16.03
N GLY A 147 24.74 -9.70 -15.83
CA GLY A 147 24.80 -10.97 -15.08
C GLY A 147 24.34 -10.83 -13.61
N ILE A 148 24.63 -9.69 -12.97
CA ILE A 148 24.18 -9.40 -11.61
C ILE A 148 22.68 -9.14 -11.59
N SER A 149 22.19 -8.32 -12.52
CA SER A 149 20.77 -8.01 -12.65
C SER A 149 19.95 -9.28 -12.89
N ASP A 150 20.42 -10.16 -13.78
CA ASP A 150 19.73 -11.41 -14.12
C ASP A 150 19.68 -12.36 -12.90
N ALA A 151 20.78 -12.53 -12.16
CA ALA A 151 20.84 -13.33 -10.94
C ALA A 151 19.95 -12.74 -9.82
N PHE A 152 20.02 -11.43 -9.61
CA PHE A 152 19.21 -10.74 -8.60
C PHE A 152 17.70 -10.85 -8.91
N MET A 153 17.28 -10.59 -10.14
CA MET A 153 15.88 -10.69 -10.56
C MET A 153 15.35 -12.13 -10.44
N LYS A 154 16.20 -13.12 -10.76
CA LYS A 154 15.87 -14.54 -10.60
C LYS A 154 15.64 -14.89 -9.12
N GLY A 155 16.54 -14.48 -8.22
CA GLY A 155 16.37 -14.72 -6.79
C GLY A 155 15.19 -13.97 -6.18
N LEU A 156 14.89 -12.75 -6.63
CA LEU A 156 13.69 -12.02 -6.22
C LEU A 156 12.41 -12.75 -6.69
N GLY A 157 12.42 -13.30 -7.90
CA GLY A 157 11.36 -14.17 -8.40
C GLY A 157 11.15 -15.40 -7.52
N HIS A 158 12.22 -16.07 -7.09
CA HIS A 158 12.13 -17.19 -6.15
C HIS A 158 11.59 -16.76 -4.78
N PHE A 159 11.99 -15.60 -4.27
CA PHE A 159 11.54 -15.09 -2.97
C PHE A 159 10.05 -14.78 -2.95
N LEU A 160 9.54 -14.12 -4.01
CA LEU A 160 8.11 -13.84 -4.13
C LEU A 160 7.27 -15.12 -4.22
N ASN A 161 7.83 -16.19 -4.78
CA ASN A 161 7.17 -17.49 -4.88
C ASN A 161 7.39 -18.38 -3.64
N SER A 162 8.39 -18.12 -2.80
CA SER A 162 8.73 -18.97 -1.65
C SER A 162 7.67 -18.96 -0.55
N ILE A 163 6.83 -17.91 -0.51
CA ILE A 163 5.64 -17.82 0.34
C ILE A 163 4.68 -19.00 0.05
N ARG A 164 4.61 -19.46 -1.21
CA ARG A 164 3.75 -20.58 -1.64
C ARG A 164 4.51 -21.89 -1.82
N LYS A 165 5.84 -21.80 -2.01
CA LYS A 165 6.74 -22.92 -2.29
C LYS A 165 8.02 -22.78 -1.46
N PRO A 166 8.00 -23.13 -0.17
CA PRO A 166 9.12 -22.93 0.74
C PRO A 166 10.43 -23.58 0.26
N GLU A 167 10.36 -24.61 -0.57
CA GLU A 167 11.52 -25.26 -1.19
C GLU A 167 12.39 -24.29 -2.02
N LEU A 168 11.83 -23.17 -2.50
CA LEU A 168 12.57 -22.17 -3.28
C LEU A 168 13.50 -21.30 -2.42
N PHE A 169 13.46 -21.39 -1.09
CA PHE A 169 14.32 -20.58 -0.23
C PHE A 169 15.82 -20.85 -0.45
N SER A 170 16.21 -22.10 -0.73
CA SER A 170 17.62 -22.41 -1.07
C SER A 170 18.05 -21.78 -2.39
N ASP A 171 17.13 -21.69 -3.35
CA ASP A 171 17.38 -21.08 -4.65
C ASP A 171 17.48 -19.56 -4.54
N VAL A 172 16.70 -18.92 -3.65
CA VAL A 172 16.85 -17.50 -3.30
C VAL A 172 18.26 -17.22 -2.80
N LEU A 173 18.74 -18.00 -1.82
CA LEU A 173 20.07 -17.80 -1.25
C LEU A 173 21.17 -17.98 -2.30
N THR A 174 21.01 -18.98 -3.17
CA THR A 174 21.95 -19.24 -4.27
C THR A 174 22.00 -18.08 -5.25
N ASP A 175 20.85 -17.65 -5.78
CA ASP A 175 20.80 -16.59 -6.77
C ASP A 175 21.24 -15.22 -6.21
N MET A 176 20.96 -14.95 -4.93
CA MET A 176 21.43 -13.74 -4.24
C MET A 176 22.95 -13.77 -3.99
N TYR A 177 23.50 -14.95 -3.67
CA TYR A 177 24.95 -15.14 -3.54
C TYR A 177 25.65 -14.91 -4.89
N ASP A 178 25.11 -15.49 -5.96
CA ASP A 178 25.66 -15.36 -7.32
C ASP A 178 25.62 -13.89 -7.78
N ALA A 179 24.55 -13.15 -7.47
CA ALA A 179 24.45 -11.72 -7.74
C ALA A 179 25.52 -10.92 -6.97
N LEU A 180 25.72 -11.22 -5.68
CA LEU A 180 26.72 -10.56 -4.85
C LEU A 180 28.15 -10.87 -5.31
N GLU A 181 28.43 -12.12 -5.66
CA GLU A 181 29.73 -12.54 -6.17
C GLU A 181 30.06 -11.86 -7.49
N ALA A 182 29.11 -11.84 -8.44
CA ALA A 182 29.28 -11.14 -9.70
C ALA A 182 29.53 -9.64 -9.50
N LEU A 183 28.85 -9.01 -8.52
CA LEU A 183 29.09 -7.62 -8.16
C LEU A 183 30.49 -7.40 -7.57
N ALA A 184 30.92 -8.27 -6.66
CA ALA A 184 32.24 -8.21 -6.05
C ALA A 184 33.36 -8.37 -7.10
N LYS A 185 33.20 -9.29 -8.06
CA LYS A 185 34.18 -9.48 -9.15
C LYS A 185 34.35 -8.23 -10.00
N ILE A 186 33.25 -7.57 -10.35
CA ILE A 186 33.28 -6.34 -11.16
C ILE A 186 33.87 -5.17 -10.38
N ILE A 187 33.48 -4.96 -9.12
CA ILE A 187 33.97 -3.82 -8.31
C ILE A 187 35.46 -3.99 -7.97
N CYS A 188 35.87 -5.19 -7.59
CA CYS A 188 37.24 -5.46 -7.17
C CYS A 188 38.20 -5.70 -8.35
N ASN A 189 37.67 -5.74 -9.59
CA ASN A 189 38.40 -6.12 -10.79
C ASN A 189 39.22 -7.41 -10.57
N ASN A 190 38.58 -8.39 -9.93
CA ASN A 190 39.22 -9.60 -9.47
C ASN A 190 38.30 -10.79 -9.73
N ASP A 191 38.81 -11.79 -10.46
CA ASP A 191 38.03 -12.95 -10.90
C ASP A 191 38.13 -14.14 -9.93
N LEU A 192 38.59 -13.88 -8.70
CA LEU A 192 38.63 -14.90 -7.65
C LEU A 192 37.22 -15.42 -7.35
N ASP A 193 37.08 -16.73 -7.45
CA ASP A 193 35.87 -17.46 -7.10
C ASP A 193 35.63 -17.40 -5.59
N LEU A 194 34.48 -16.86 -5.18
CA LEU A 194 34.09 -16.75 -3.78
C LEU A 194 33.34 -18.00 -3.30
N SER A 195 33.09 -19.00 -4.15
CA SER A 195 32.37 -20.23 -3.81
C SER A 195 32.95 -20.98 -2.60
N VAL A 196 34.24 -20.81 -2.31
CA VAL A 196 34.93 -21.40 -1.15
C VAL A 196 34.41 -20.85 0.20
N ASN A 197 33.78 -19.67 0.21
CA ASN A 197 33.19 -19.09 1.42
C ASN A 197 31.75 -19.54 1.68
N ARG A 198 31.14 -20.29 0.75
CA ARG A 198 29.74 -20.73 0.83
C ARG A 198 29.49 -21.72 1.98
N GLU A 199 30.52 -22.43 2.43
CA GLU A 199 30.43 -23.37 3.56
C GLU A 199 30.69 -22.71 4.93
N LYS A 200 31.00 -21.41 4.98
CA LYS A 200 31.31 -20.69 6.23
C LYS A 200 30.09 -19.96 6.83
N PHE A 201 28.95 -19.93 6.15
CA PHE A 201 27.75 -19.19 6.55
C PHE A 201 26.49 -20.03 6.39
#